data_AF-A0A2D7TUW8-F1
#
_entry.id   AF-A0A2D7TUW8-F1
#
_cell.length_a   1.000
_cell.length_b   1.000
_cell.length_c   1.000
_cell.angle_alpha   90.00
_cell.angle_beta   90.00
_cell.angle_gamma   90.00
#
_symmetry.space_group_name_H-M   'P 1'
#
loop_
_entity.id
_entity.type
_entity.pdbx_description
1 polymer ?
#
loop_
_entity_poly.entity_id
_entity_poly.type
_entity_poly.pdbx_seq_one_letter_code
_entity_poly.pdbx_strand_id
1 'polypeptide(L)'
;NADQVIIMVGLPPLFEAEGFDRTHLRQPAQLDALVAAVAAVHPNCLVVLSNGAPIEMPWIDDVAAVLEIYLAGQAGAGALCDLVFGDTSPSGKLAETFPRALNDCPAQENFATHPRQIIYREGLNVGYRHFVTHDKPVLFPFGHGLSYTTFDYSNLRVSGDTTVHALDLEVRVDITNSGPCAGAEIVQLYVRDVDASVYRPDRELKAFKKIHLAPGETTSCTLVLDRRSFAFFDINADDWVVEPGAFEILVGASCTDIRQSTRVELPGDLRRNTPQTAETPYVIMNDSQLAARGLHITVAETVKPYHANTTLGDIQHHWLGKRIVAMVFKAIEGTLGPTKTDSPVMVKMRNEMVLSMRLSTVRIMSGGALSEKRFRLMLHLLNGRWGYFFLQLFGR
;
A
#
# COMPACT_ATOMS: atom_id res chain seq x y z
N ASN A 1 3.39 -40.57 4.14
CA ASN A 1 2.89 -40.61 5.53
C ASN A 1 3.80 -39.76 6.39
N ALA A 2 3.27 -38.61 6.83
CA ALA A 2 3.88 -37.69 7.78
C ALA A 2 2.77 -37.24 8.75
N ASP A 3 3.12 -36.82 9.97
CA ASP A 3 2.13 -36.36 10.96
C ASP A 3 1.68 -34.91 10.71
N GLN A 4 2.56 -34.11 10.11
CA GLN A 4 2.38 -32.70 9.77
C GLN A 4 2.95 -32.45 8.37
N VAL A 5 2.31 -31.57 7.61
CA VAL A 5 2.82 -31.13 6.30
C VAL A 5 2.98 -29.62 6.31
N ILE A 6 4.16 -29.15 5.92
CA ILE A 6 4.48 -27.73 5.75
C ILE A 6 4.66 -27.46 4.26
N ILE A 7 3.82 -26.60 3.70
CA ILE A 7 3.90 -26.19 2.29
C ILE A 7 4.42 -24.76 2.24
N MET A 8 5.55 -24.54 1.56
CA MET A 8 6.10 -23.20 1.34
C MET A 8 5.70 -22.71 -0.05
N VAL A 9 4.88 -21.65 -0.11
CA VAL A 9 4.40 -21.04 -1.35
C VAL A 9 4.47 -19.52 -1.26
N GLY A 10 4.11 -18.83 -2.34
CA GLY A 10 4.17 -17.38 -2.40
C GLY A 10 4.53 -16.89 -3.80
N LEU A 11 5.14 -15.72 -3.88
CA LEU A 11 5.37 -15.04 -5.14
C LEU A 11 6.80 -15.24 -5.63
N PRO A 12 6.98 -15.70 -6.89
CA PRO A 12 8.31 -15.75 -7.47
C PRO A 12 8.81 -14.32 -7.72
N PRO A 13 10.14 -14.08 -7.75
CA PRO A 13 10.69 -12.74 -7.95
C PRO A 13 10.18 -12.01 -9.20
N LEU A 14 9.78 -12.73 -10.25
CA LEU A 14 9.24 -12.11 -11.48
C LEU A 14 7.87 -11.45 -11.28
N PHE A 15 7.16 -11.81 -10.21
CA PHE A 15 5.86 -11.25 -9.89
C PHE A 15 6.01 -9.99 -9.04
N GLU A 16 7.13 -9.78 -8.35
CA GLU A 16 7.31 -8.66 -7.39
C GLU A 16 8.71 -8.06 -7.50
N ALA A 17 9.03 -7.48 -8.67
CA ALA A 17 10.30 -6.80 -8.87
C ALA A 17 10.10 -5.34 -9.25
N GLU A 18 11.12 -4.54 -8.99
CA GLU A 18 11.15 -3.12 -9.32
C GLU A 18 11.00 -2.88 -10.83
N GLY A 19 10.31 -1.80 -11.18
CA GLY A 19 10.15 -1.33 -12.55
C GLY A 19 8.86 -1.77 -13.23
N PHE A 20 8.05 -2.61 -12.59
CA PHE A 20 6.71 -2.95 -13.06
C PHE A 20 5.79 -3.34 -11.90
N ASP A 21 4.49 -3.09 -12.10
CA ASP A 21 3.46 -3.49 -11.14
C ASP A 21 2.86 -4.85 -11.49
N ARG A 22 2.28 -5.52 -10.49
CA ARG A 22 1.45 -6.71 -10.68
C ARG A 22 0.11 -6.33 -11.32
N THR A 23 -0.44 -7.24 -12.12
CA THR A 23 -1.78 -7.10 -12.72
C THR A 23 -2.85 -7.93 -12.03
N HIS A 24 -2.48 -8.72 -11.01
CA HIS A 24 -3.37 -9.55 -10.21
C HIS A 24 -2.75 -9.85 -8.83
N LEU A 25 -3.59 -10.24 -7.87
CA LEU A 25 -3.15 -10.67 -6.53
C LEU A 25 -2.86 -12.17 -6.41
N ARG A 26 -3.11 -12.96 -7.46
CA ARG A 26 -2.84 -14.41 -7.45
C ARG A 26 -1.34 -14.74 -7.40
N GLN A 27 -1.02 -15.87 -6.78
CA GLN A 27 0.27 -16.55 -6.96
C GLN A 27 0.24 -17.45 -8.22
N PRO A 28 1.34 -18.13 -8.61
CA PRO A 28 1.29 -19.10 -9.71
C PRO A 28 0.25 -20.20 -9.45
N ALA A 29 -0.63 -20.46 -10.42
CA ALA A 29 -1.77 -21.38 -10.26
C ALA A 29 -1.35 -22.81 -9.87
N GLN A 30 -0.14 -23.23 -10.22
CA GLN A 30 0.41 -24.53 -9.82
C GLN A 30 0.66 -24.61 -8.31
N LEU A 31 0.97 -23.49 -7.65
CA LEU A 31 1.14 -23.44 -6.19
C LEU A 31 -0.21 -23.54 -5.50
N ASP A 32 -1.25 -22.86 -5.99
CA ASP A 32 -2.62 -23.02 -5.48
C ASP A 32 -3.11 -24.46 -5.64
N ALA A 33 -2.87 -25.07 -6.81
CA ALA A 33 -3.24 -26.46 -7.06
C ALA A 33 -2.48 -27.43 -6.14
N LEU A 34 -1.21 -27.16 -5.82
CA LEU A 34 -0.44 -27.94 -4.86
C LEU A 34 -1.06 -27.86 -3.46
N VAL A 35 -1.35 -26.65 -2.97
CA VAL A 35 -1.95 -26.47 -1.64
C VAL A 35 -3.28 -27.20 -1.55
N ALA A 36 -4.17 -27.01 -2.52
CA ALA A 36 -5.47 -27.67 -2.56
C ALA A 36 -5.35 -29.20 -2.60
N ALA A 37 -4.46 -29.74 -3.42
CA ALA A 37 -4.27 -31.19 -3.54
C ALA A 37 -3.75 -31.83 -2.25
N VAL A 38 -2.84 -31.14 -1.55
CA VAL A 38 -2.29 -31.63 -0.27
C VAL A 38 -3.32 -31.50 0.85
N ALA A 39 -3.99 -30.35 0.96
CA ALA A 39 -5.03 -30.09 1.96
C ALA A 39 -6.17 -31.13 1.90
N ALA A 40 -6.57 -31.52 0.68
CA ALA A 40 -7.62 -32.52 0.46
C ALA A 40 -7.31 -33.92 1.02
N VAL A 41 -6.03 -34.26 1.22
CA VAL A 41 -5.60 -35.58 1.71
C VAL A 41 -4.91 -35.51 3.08
N HIS A 42 -4.63 -34.31 3.60
CA HIS A 42 -3.91 -34.12 4.84
C HIS A 42 -4.46 -32.93 5.65
N PRO A 43 -5.28 -33.17 6.69
CA PRO A 43 -5.96 -32.09 7.43
C PRO A 43 -5.01 -31.20 8.23
N ASN A 44 -3.83 -31.70 8.64
CA ASN A 44 -2.84 -30.94 9.40
C ASN A 44 -1.82 -30.30 8.46
N CYS A 45 -2.30 -29.39 7.62
CA CYS A 45 -1.48 -28.66 6.65
C CYS A 45 -1.21 -27.23 7.13
N LEU A 46 0.07 -26.89 7.33
CA LEU A 46 0.54 -25.52 7.53
C LEU A 46 1.03 -24.96 6.19
N VAL A 47 0.51 -23.81 5.79
CA VAL A 47 1.06 -23.06 4.65
C VAL A 47 1.93 -21.91 5.15
N VAL A 48 3.17 -21.85 4.67
CA VAL A 48 4.11 -20.75 4.92
C VAL A 48 4.21 -19.90 3.66
N LEU A 49 3.91 -18.62 3.79
CA LEU A 49 3.83 -17.66 2.70
C LEU A 49 5.08 -16.79 2.62
N SER A 50 5.64 -16.67 1.41
CA SER A 50 6.70 -15.72 1.08
C SER A 50 6.29 -14.83 -0.09
N ASN A 51 5.80 -13.64 0.22
CA ASN A 51 5.33 -12.63 -0.73
C ASN A 51 5.62 -11.23 -0.17
N GLY A 52 5.90 -10.27 -1.04
CA GLY A 52 6.15 -8.88 -0.67
C GLY A 52 4.87 -8.10 -0.38
N ALA A 53 3.76 -8.48 -1.00
CA ALA A 53 2.45 -7.84 -0.89
C ALA A 53 1.33 -8.90 -0.76
N PRO A 54 0.08 -8.49 -0.45
CA PRO A 54 -1.04 -9.42 -0.33
C PRO A 54 -1.23 -10.35 -1.54
N ILE A 55 -1.74 -11.55 -1.27
CA ILE A 55 -2.17 -12.51 -2.29
C ILE A 55 -3.59 -13.01 -2.05
N GLU A 56 -4.24 -13.43 -3.12
CA GLU A 56 -5.49 -14.20 -3.05
C GLU A 56 -5.19 -15.64 -2.55
N MET A 57 -6.00 -16.15 -1.64
CA MET A 57 -5.85 -17.48 -1.03
C MET A 57 -7.16 -18.27 -1.16
N PRO A 58 -7.51 -18.81 -2.35
CA PRO A 58 -8.77 -19.52 -2.54
C PRO A 58 -8.90 -20.81 -1.71
N TRP A 59 -7.78 -21.32 -1.19
CA TRP A 59 -7.65 -22.53 -0.37
C TRP A 59 -7.64 -22.24 1.15
N ILE A 60 -7.89 -20.99 1.58
CA ILE A 60 -7.68 -20.58 2.97
C ILE A 60 -8.49 -21.39 3.99
N ASP A 61 -9.70 -21.83 3.61
CA ASP A 61 -10.59 -22.61 4.48
C ASP A 61 -10.23 -24.11 4.52
N ASP A 62 -9.34 -24.57 3.64
CA ASP A 62 -8.95 -25.98 3.51
C ASP A 62 -7.69 -26.34 4.32
N VAL A 63 -7.00 -25.34 4.89
CA VAL A 63 -5.72 -25.52 5.61
C VAL A 63 -5.86 -25.27 7.10
N ALA A 64 -5.05 -25.94 7.92
CA ALA A 64 -5.13 -25.81 9.37
C ALA A 64 -4.51 -24.50 9.89
N ALA A 65 -3.49 -24.00 9.19
CA ALA A 65 -2.78 -22.79 9.58
C ALA A 65 -2.10 -22.12 8.38
N VAL A 66 -1.94 -20.80 8.48
CA VAL A 66 -1.13 -19.99 7.57
C VAL A 66 -0.15 -19.14 8.38
N LEU A 67 1.11 -19.15 7.98
CA LEU A 67 2.16 -18.28 8.52
C LEU A 67 2.72 -17.39 7.41
N GLU A 68 2.43 -16.09 7.50
CA GLU A 68 2.98 -15.06 6.62
C GLU A 68 4.36 -14.62 7.13
N ILE A 69 5.42 -14.92 6.37
CA ILE A 69 6.80 -14.53 6.70
C ILE A 69 7.34 -13.42 5.79
N TYR A 70 6.56 -12.94 4.83
CA TYR A 70 6.94 -11.96 3.82
C TYR A 70 8.27 -12.32 3.14
N LEU A 71 9.14 -11.33 2.95
CA LEU A 71 10.52 -11.48 2.49
C LEU A 71 11.46 -11.45 3.70
N ALA A 72 11.58 -12.58 4.39
CA ALA A 72 12.24 -12.72 5.70
C ALA A 72 13.78 -12.53 5.72
N GLY A 73 14.40 -12.20 4.58
CA GLY A 73 15.85 -11.99 4.47
C GLY A 73 16.70 -13.21 4.77
N GLN A 74 18.02 -13.01 4.94
CA GLN A 74 19.00 -14.11 5.03
C GLN A 74 18.84 -15.01 6.28
N ALA A 75 18.20 -14.51 7.34
CA ALA A 75 17.94 -15.25 8.58
C ALA A 75 16.53 -15.87 8.62
N GLY A 76 15.74 -15.73 7.54
CA GLY A 76 14.32 -16.11 7.53
C GLY A 76 14.06 -17.58 7.82
N ALA A 77 14.93 -18.48 7.37
CA ALA A 77 14.79 -19.91 7.64
C ALA A 77 14.92 -20.24 9.14
N GLY A 78 15.83 -19.58 9.85
CA GLY A 78 15.98 -19.75 11.30
C GLY A 78 14.75 -19.22 12.04
N ALA A 79 14.32 -17.99 11.70
CA ALA A 79 13.12 -17.39 12.28
C ALA A 79 11.86 -18.24 12.03
N LEU A 80 11.73 -18.86 10.85
CA LEU A 80 10.64 -19.78 10.54
C LEU A 80 10.65 -20.99 11.48
N CYS A 81 11.81 -21.61 11.71
CA CYS A 81 11.93 -22.72 12.65
C CYS A 81 11.50 -22.32 14.06
N ASP A 82 12.02 -21.19 14.57
CA ASP A 82 11.68 -20.70 15.91
C ASP A 82 10.17 -20.49 16.10
N LEU A 83 9.49 -20.02 15.04
CA LEU A 83 8.03 -19.82 15.03
C LEU A 83 7.27 -21.14 14.94
N VAL A 84 7.64 -22.02 14.01
CA VAL A 84 6.91 -23.29 13.78
C VAL A 84 7.00 -24.23 14.98
N PHE A 85 8.16 -24.27 15.64
CA PHE A 85 8.37 -25.11 16.82
C PHE A 85 7.95 -24.45 18.13
N GLY A 86 7.58 -23.16 18.11
CA GLY A 86 7.10 -22.45 19.29
C GLY A 86 8.20 -22.02 20.26
N ASP A 87 9.46 -22.02 19.83
CA ASP A 87 10.56 -21.39 20.57
C ASP A 87 10.30 -19.88 20.75
N THR A 88 9.57 -19.29 19.81
CA THR A 88 8.97 -17.97 19.97
C THR A 88 7.53 -17.94 19.45
N SER A 89 6.67 -17.22 20.17
CA SER A 89 5.28 -17.01 19.75
C SER A 89 5.21 -15.95 18.65
N PRO A 90 4.46 -16.17 17.55
CA PRO A 90 4.21 -15.14 16.54
C PRO A 90 3.57 -13.91 17.20
N SER A 91 4.06 -12.75 16.78
CA SER A 91 3.67 -11.45 17.33
C SER A 91 3.74 -10.31 16.30
N GLY A 92 3.76 -10.67 15.02
CA GLY A 92 3.59 -9.72 13.92
C GLY A 92 2.11 -9.36 13.75
N LYS A 93 1.85 -8.16 13.27
CA LYS A 93 0.51 -7.71 12.86
C LYS A 93 0.61 -7.15 11.44
N LEU A 94 -0.38 -7.42 10.60
CA LEU A 94 -0.38 -7.01 9.20
C LEU A 94 -0.31 -5.48 9.06
N ALA A 95 0.64 -4.99 8.28
CA ALA A 95 0.75 -3.57 7.93
C ALA A 95 -0.17 -3.17 6.76
N GLU A 96 -0.81 -4.15 6.13
CA GLU A 96 -1.67 -3.99 4.95
C GLU A 96 -2.94 -4.82 5.13
N THR A 97 -4.00 -4.47 4.40
CA THR A 97 -5.20 -5.31 4.32
C THR A 97 -5.00 -6.38 3.26
N PHE A 98 -5.34 -7.63 3.56
CA PHE A 98 -5.40 -8.70 2.57
C PHE A 98 -6.83 -8.79 2.03
N PRO A 99 -7.13 -8.20 0.85
CA PRO A 99 -8.47 -8.25 0.27
C PRO A 99 -8.80 -9.66 -0.21
N ARG A 100 -10.09 -9.94 -0.43
CA ARG A 100 -10.53 -11.21 -1.03
C ARG A 100 -10.20 -11.28 -2.52
N ALA A 101 -10.27 -10.16 -3.22
CA ALA A 101 -9.87 -10.03 -4.61
C ALA A 101 -9.26 -8.65 -4.90
N LEU A 102 -8.43 -8.55 -5.95
CA LEU A 102 -7.86 -7.26 -6.38
C LEU A 102 -8.94 -6.20 -6.65
N ASN A 103 -10.09 -6.60 -7.19
CA ASN A 103 -11.17 -5.69 -7.53
C ASN A 103 -11.94 -5.14 -6.31
N ASP A 104 -11.68 -5.66 -5.11
CA ASP A 104 -12.22 -5.07 -3.88
C ASP A 104 -11.44 -3.83 -3.45
N CYS A 105 -10.24 -3.60 -4.01
CA CYS A 105 -9.44 -2.41 -3.76
C CYS A 105 -9.98 -1.21 -4.56
N PRO A 106 -10.36 -0.08 -3.90
CA PRO A 106 -11.00 1.04 -4.58
C PRO A 106 -10.08 1.75 -5.59
N ALA A 107 -8.77 1.68 -5.39
CA ALA A 107 -7.79 2.23 -6.32
C ALA A 107 -7.78 1.49 -7.68
N GLN A 108 -8.25 0.23 -7.74
CA GLN A 108 -8.10 -0.62 -8.93
C GLN A 108 -8.76 -0.05 -10.17
N GLU A 109 -9.91 0.62 -10.03
CA GLU A 109 -10.60 1.26 -11.16
C GLU A 109 -9.79 2.42 -11.78
N ASN A 110 -8.89 3.04 -11.00
CA ASN A 110 -8.12 4.22 -11.41
C ASN A 110 -6.61 3.95 -11.51
N PHE A 111 -6.16 2.75 -11.18
CA PHE A 111 -4.75 2.39 -11.16
C PHE A 111 -4.24 2.14 -12.60
N ALA A 112 -3.28 2.95 -13.03
CA ALA A 112 -2.60 2.83 -14.32
C ALA A 112 -3.52 2.78 -15.56
N THR A 113 -4.72 3.39 -15.51
CA THR A 113 -5.67 3.43 -16.64
C THR A 113 -5.24 4.37 -17.77
N HIS A 114 -4.29 5.27 -17.50
CA HIS A 114 -3.73 6.18 -18.50
C HIS A 114 -2.19 6.26 -18.35
N PRO A 115 -1.41 6.26 -19.46
CA PRO A 115 0.06 6.14 -19.40
C PRO A 115 0.78 7.33 -18.74
N ARG A 116 0.10 8.46 -18.53
CA ARG A 116 0.69 9.72 -18.05
C ARG A 116 -0.10 10.43 -16.96
N GLN A 117 -1.18 9.82 -16.49
CA GLN A 117 -2.02 10.43 -15.48
C GLN A 117 -2.64 9.33 -14.63
N ILE A 118 -2.58 9.53 -13.32
CA ILE A 118 -3.30 8.73 -12.34
C ILE A 118 -4.04 9.71 -11.43
N ILE A 119 -5.30 9.41 -11.14
CA ILE A 119 -6.17 10.26 -10.32
C ILE A 119 -6.61 9.42 -9.13
N TYR A 120 -6.27 9.87 -7.92
CA TYR A 120 -6.51 9.15 -6.67
C TYR A 120 -7.95 9.41 -6.22
N ARG A 121 -8.90 8.84 -6.97
CA ARG A 121 -10.33 9.07 -6.75
C ARG A 121 -10.83 8.43 -5.46
N GLU A 122 -10.18 7.38 -4.98
CA GLU A 122 -10.47 6.75 -3.70
C GLU A 122 -10.23 7.70 -2.50
N GLY A 123 -9.48 8.79 -2.67
CA GLY A 123 -9.27 9.79 -1.63
C GLY A 123 -8.75 9.18 -0.33
N LEU A 124 -9.50 9.34 0.77
CA LEU A 124 -9.13 8.79 2.07
C LEU A 124 -9.40 7.29 2.20
N ASN A 125 -10.06 6.65 1.23
CA ASN A 125 -10.39 5.22 1.24
C ASN A 125 -9.20 4.35 0.80
N VAL A 126 -8.06 4.49 1.48
CA VAL A 126 -6.87 3.68 1.22
C VAL A 126 -6.73 2.59 2.28
N GLY A 127 -6.57 1.34 1.85
CA GLY A 127 -6.43 0.18 2.73
C GLY A 127 -7.63 0.02 3.66
N TYR A 128 -7.40 -0.29 4.94
CA TYR A 128 -8.48 -0.56 5.90
C TYR A 128 -9.47 0.60 6.08
N ARG A 129 -9.08 1.84 5.78
CA ARG A 129 -10.01 2.98 5.77
C ARG A 129 -11.16 2.73 4.82
N HIS A 130 -10.92 2.12 3.66
CA HIS A 130 -11.99 1.69 2.78
C HIS A 130 -12.81 0.55 3.39
N PHE A 131 -12.13 -0.55 3.74
CA PHE A 131 -12.81 -1.80 4.09
C PHE A 131 -13.63 -1.70 5.37
N VAL A 132 -13.11 -1.02 6.39
CA VAL A 132 -13.81 -0.83 7.67
C VAL A 132 -14.97 0.16 7.52
N THR A 133 -14.75 1.30 6.84
CA THR A 133 -15.80 2.33 6.68
C THR A 133 -17.00 1.83 5.88
N HIS A 134 -16.78 0.92 4.94
CA HIS A 134 -17.81 0.42 4.03
C HIS A 134 -18.25 -1.02 4.33
N ASP A 135 -17.86 -1.55 5.49
CA ASP A 135 -18.18 -2.92 5.93
C ASP A 135 -17.92 -3.98 4.85
N LYS A 136 -16.72 -3.90 4.24
CA LYS A 136 -16.31 -4.81 3.17
C LYS A 136 -15.51 -5.97 3.75
N PRO A 137 -15.86 -7.23 3.38
CA PRO A 137 -15.15 -8.39 3.89
C PRO A 137 -13.74 -8.46 3.28
N VAL A 138 -12.80 -8.93 4.09
CA VAL A 138 -11.38 -9.14 3.73
C VAL A 138 -10.97 -10.56 4.08
N LEU A 139 -9.84 -11.04 3.58
CA LEU A 139 -9.22 -12.26 4.10
C LEU A 139 -8.64 -11.97 5.49
N PHE A 140 -7.78 -10.95 5.56
CA PHE A 140 -7.20 -10.50 6.82
C PHE A 140 -7.18 -8.97 6.91
N PRO A 141 -7.71 -8.39 8.01
CA PRO A 141 -7.76 -6.96 8.19
C PRO A 141 -6.40 -6.37 8.57
N PHE A 142 -6.24 -5.07 8.35
CA PHE A 142 -5.08 -4.34 8.86
C PHE A 142 -4.91 -4.52 10.37
N GLY A 143 -3.67 -4.70 10.81
CA GLY A 143 -3.34 -4.94 12.21
C GLY A 143 -3.73 -6.33 12.70
N HIS A 144 -4.20 -7.25 11.86
CA HIS A 144 -4.47 -8.63 12.25
C HIS A 144 -3.18 -9.41 12.49
N GLY A 145 -3.19 -10.33 13.45
CA GLY A 145 -2.11 -11.30 13.67
C GLY A 145 -2.36 -12.08 14.94
N LEU A 146 -2.25 -13.40 14.82
CA LEU A 146 -2.48 -14.35 15.91
C LEU A 146 -1.21 -14.55 16.76
N SER A 147 -1.38 -15.24 17.88
CA SER A 147 -0.32 -15.62 18.81
C SER A 147 -0.61 -17.01 19.35
N TYR A 148 0.41 -17.71 19.86
CA TYR A 148 0.22 -18.97 20.60
C TYR A 148 -0.33 -18.78 22.01
N THR A 149 -0.46 -17.53 22.45
CA THR A 149 -1.12 -17.15 23.70
C THR A 149 -2.28 -16.19 23.45
N THR A 150 -3.07 -15.90 24.48
CA THR A 150 -4.19 -14.96 24.43
C THR A 150 -3.92 -13.74 25.32
N PHE A 151 -4.50 -12.61 24.94
CA PHE A 151 -4.35 -11.35 25.68
C PHE A 151 -5.72 -10.76 25.99
N ASP A 152 -5.95 -10.37 27.25
CA ASP A 152 -7.17 -9.68 27.68
C ASP A 152 -6.91 -8.19 27.88
N TYR A 153 -7.92 -7.38 27.55
CA TYR A 153 -7.84 -5.91 27.58
C TYR A 153 -8.87 -5.40 28.58
N SER A 154 -8.44 -4.61 29.56
CA SER A 154 -9.34 -4.10 30.61
C SER A 154 -8.91 -2.72 31.12
N ASN A 155 -9.76 -2.11 31.96
CA ASN A 155 -9.47 -0.85 32.68
C ASN A 155 -9.02 0.30 31.78
N LEU A 156 -9.67 0.48 30.63
CA LEU A 156 -9.40 1.61 29.73
C LEU A 156 -9.70 2.93 30.46
N ARG A 157 -8.70 3.83 30.47
CA ARG A 157 -8.77 5.13 31.11
C ARG A 157 -8.06 6.18 30.25
N VAL A 158 -8.64 7.37 30.21
CA VAL A 158 -8.10 8.51 29.47
C VAL A 158 -7.96 9.68 30.42
N SER A 159 -6.81 10.33 30.39
CA SER A 159 -6.50 11.50 31.22
C SER A 159 -5.62 12.46 30.44
N GLY A 160 -5.66 13.75 30.76
CA GLY A 160 -4.83 14.74 30.09
C GLY A 160 -5.58 16.05 29.86
N ASP A 161 -4.98 16.92 29.05
CA ASP A 161 -5.57 18.20 28.69
C ASP A 161 -6.36 18.04 27.39
N THR A 162 -7.61 18.50 27.38
CA THR A 162 -8.51 18.47 26.22
C THR A 162 -8.58 19.81 25.49
N THR A 163 -7.93 20.85 26.02
CA THR A 163 -7.88 22.17 25.40
C THR A 163 -7.00 22.13 24.16
N VAL A 164 -7.44 22.75 23.08
CA VAL A 164 -6.85 22.47 21.77
C VAL A 164 -5.39 22.90 21.64
N HIS A 165 -4.96 23.96 22.34
CA HIS A 165 -3.57 24.42 22.33
C HIS A 165 -2.62 23.57 23.16
N ALA A 166 -3.14 22.74 24.06
CA ALA A 166 -2.37 21.85 24.91
C ALA A 166 -2.83 20.39 24.80
N LEU A 167 -3.58 20.05 23.73
CA LEU A 167 -4.25 18.75 23.59
C LEU A 167 -3.22 17.62 23.62
N ASP A 168 -3.24 16.89 24.72
CA ASP A 168 -2.33 15.80 25.02
C ASP A 168 -3.06 14.82 25.96
N LEU A 169 -3.60 13.76 25.37
CA LEU A 169 -4.36 12.74 26.08
C LEU A 169 -3.53 11.48 26.22
N GLU A 170 -3.36 11.07 27.47
CA GLU A 170 -2.78 9.79 27.83
C GLU A 170 -3.90 8.74 27.92
N VAL A 171 -3.82 7.72 27.07
CA VAL A 171 -4.71 6.56 27.04
C VAL A 171 -3.97 5.40 27.69
N ARG A 172 -4.50 4.88 28.81
CA ARG A 172 -3.98 3.67 29.45
C ARG A 172 -4.98 2.53 29.39
N VAL A 173 -4.48 1.33 29.12
CA VAL A 173 -5.25 0.08 29.12
C VAL A 173 -4.41 -1.00 29.79
N ASP A 174 -5.02 -1.82 30.61
CA ASP A 174 -4.33 -2.95 31.23
C ASP A 174 -4.43 -4.15 30.29
N ILE A 175 -3.28 -4.75 29.98
CA ILE A 175 -3.16 -5.92 29.13
C ILE A 175 -2.64 -7.09 29.95
N THR A 176 -3.39 -8.19 29.95
CA THR A 176 -3.04 -9.42 30.64
C THR A 176 -2.75 -10.50 29.61
N ASN A 177 -1.63 -11.21 29.73
CA ASN A 177 -1.43 -12.46 28.99
C ASN A 177 -2.20 -13.56 29.71
N SER A 178 -3.36 -13.94 29.17
CA SER A 178 -4.27 -14.91 29.76
C SER A 178 -4.05 -16.34 29.25
N GLY A 179 -3.12 -16.54 28.33
CA GLY A 179 -2.83 -17.86 27.76
C GLY A 179 -1.63 -18.57 28.40
N PRO A 180 -1.23 -19.71 27.82
CA PRO A 180 -0.34 -20.67 28.48
C PRO A 180 1.15 -20.36 28.32
N CYS A 181 1.53 -19.48 27.39
CA CYS A 181 2.94 -19.22 27.07
C CYS A 181 3.26 -17.73 27.02
N ALA A 182 4.54 -17.39 27.15
CA ALA A 182 4.99 -16.02 26.96
C ALA A 182 4.71 -15.57 25.52
N GLY A 183 4.41 -14.29 25.34
CA GLY A 183 4.12 -13.72 24.03
C GLY A 183 4.23 -12.21 24.03
N ALA A 184 4.02 -11.62 22.86
CA ALA A 184 3.97 -10.18 22.71
C ALA A 184 2.69 -9.76 22.00
N GLU A 185 2.07 -8.70 22.49
CA GLU A 185 0.87 -8.08 21.93
C GLU A 185 1.19 -6.69 21.40
N ILE A 186 0.55 -6.30 20.29
CA ILE A 186 0.57 -4.94 19.79
C ILE A 186 -0.80 -4.32 20.06
N VAL A 187 -0.84 -3.48 21.09
CA VAL A 187 -2.02 -2.67 21.43
C VAL A 187 -2.14 -1.56 20.39
N GLN A 188 -3.28 -1.51 19.69
CA GLN A 188 -3.55 -0.53 18.64
C GLN A 188 -4.62 0.45 19.11
N LEU A 189 -4.38 1.74 18.88
CA LEU A 189 -5.26 2.84 19.26
C LEU A 189 -5.76 3.57 18.03
N TYR A 190 -7.06 3.52 17.84
CA TYR A 190 -7.78 4.19 16.77
C TYR A 190 -8.62 5.33 17.33
N VAL A 191 -8.79 6.38 16.54
CA VAL A 191 -9.72 7.48 16.82
C VAL A 191 -10.81 7.47 15.76
N ARG A 192 -12.06 7.55 16.20
CA ARG A 192 -13.23 7.80 15.37
C ARG A 192 -13.79 9.17 15.72
N ASP A 193 -14.08 9.95 14.69
CA ASP A 193 -14.81 11.21 14.82
C ASP A 193 -16.30 10.93 14.60
N VAL A 194 -17.15 11.23 15.58
CA VAL A 194 -18.56 10.80 15.60
C VAL A 194 -19.43 11.69 14.72
N ASP A 195 -19.13 12.99 14.69
CA ASP A 195 -20.00 14.03 14.10
C ASP A 195 -19.22 14.95 13.15
N ALA A 196 -18.20 14.40 12.46
CA ALA A 196 -17.35 15.15 11.53
C ALA A 196 -18.18 15.88 10.46
N SER A 197 -17.85 17.14 10.21
CA SER A 197 -18.49 17.92 9.14
C SER A 197 -18.06 17.49 7.73
N VAL A 198 -16.85 16.93 7.63
CA VAL A 198 -16.22 16.44 6.40
C VAL A 198 -16.23 14.92 6.36
N TYR A 199 -16.04 14.34 5.17
CA TYR A 199 -15.86 12.90 5.08
C TYR A 199 -14.60 12.46 5.84
N ARG A 200 -14.77 11.52 6.76
CA ARG A 200 -13.68 10.85 7.47
C ARG A 200 -13.86 9.33 7.39
N PRO A 201 -12.75 8.56 7.32
CA PRO A 201 -12.82 7.12 7.56
C PRO A 201 -13.42 6.83 8.93
N ASP A 202 -14.14 5.71 9.05
CA ASP A 202 -14.83 5.29 10.28
C ASP A 202 -13.91 5.28 11.50
N ARG A 203 -12.65 4.90 11.34
CA ARG A 203 -11.61 5.04 12.35
C ARG A 203 -10.23 5.12 11.73
N GLU A 204 -9.31 5.75 12.43
CA GLU A 204 -7.93 5.91 11.99
C GLU A 204 -6.94 5.55 13.10
N LEU A 205 -5.94 4.72 12.81
CA LEU A 205 -4.85 4.40 13.72
C LEU A 205 -4.07 5.67 14.05
N LYS A 206 -3.92 5.97 15.34
CA LYS A 206 -3.15 7.13 15.84
C LYS A 206 -1.95 6.75 16.69
N ALA A 207 -1.99 5.59 17.36
CA ALA A 207 -0.85 5.07 18.08
C ALA A 207 -0.89 3.54 18.16
N PHE A 208 0.27 2.93 18.41
CA PHE A 208 0.35 1.52 18.78
C PHE A 208 1.57 1.29 19.67
N LYS A 209 1.54 0.22 20.46
CA LYS A 209 2.66 -0.16 21.32
C LYS A 209 2.75 -1.68 21.44
N LYS A 210 3.96 -2.20 21.23
CA LYS A 210 4.26 -3.62 21.45
C LYS A 210 4.71 -3.84 22.89
N ILE A 211 4.15 -4.85 23.55
CA ILE A 211 4.50 -5.25 24.91
C ILE A 211 4.75 -6.75 24.97
N HIS A 212 5.67 -7.17 25.82
CA HIS A 212 5.99 -8.58 26.07
C HIS A 212 5.51 -8.96 27.45
N LEU A 213 4.86 -10.12 27.59
CA LEU A 213 4.26 -10.57 28.82
C LEU A 213 4.49 -12.07 29.03
N ALA A 214 4.89 -12.45 30.23
CA ALA A 214 4.86 -13.83 30.70
C ALA A 214 3.40 -14.31 30.93
N PRO A 215 3.13 -15.63 30.98
CA PRO A 215 1.80 -16.14 31.31
C PRO A 215 1.26 -15.57 32.62
N GLY A 216 0.02 -15.07 32.62
CA GLY A 216 -0.65 -14.45 33.77
C GLY A 216 -0.17 -13.03 34.11
N GLU A 217 0.86 -12.51 33.44
CA GLU A 217 1.35 -11.16 33.69
C GLU A 217 0.37 -10.11 33.17
N THR A 218 0.18 -9.04 33.96
CA THR A 218 -0.60 -7.86 33.57
C THR A 218 0.28 -6.62 33.58
N THR A 219 0.24 -5.84 32.50
CA THR A 219 0.93 -4.54 32.40
C THR A 219 -0.02 -3.46 31.90
N SER A 220 0.12 -2.25 32.44
CA SER A 220 -0.56 -1.04 31.93
C SER A 220 0.16 -0.52 30.68
N CYS A 221 -0.47 -0.63 29.52
CA CYS A 221 -0.03 -0.03 28.27
C CYS A 221 -0.48 1.44 28.18
N THR A 222 0.48 2.36 28.08
CA THR A 222 0.24 3.80 27.87
C THR A 222 0.52 4.21 26.43
N LEU A 223 -0.42 4.94 25.84
CA LEU A 223 -0.40 5.52 24.49
C LEU A 223 -0.79 7.00 24.58
N VAL A 224 -0.31 7.82 23.65
CA VAL A 224 -0.53 9.28 23.68
C VAL A 224 -1.26 9.73 22.42
N LEU A 225 -2.24 10.61 22.58
CA LEU A 225 -2.98 11.27 21.50
C LEU A 225 -2.79 12.78 21.63
N ASP A 226 -2.12 13.35 20.65
CA ASP A 226 -1.89 14.79 20.53
C ASP A 226 -2.99 15.49 19.71
N ARG A 227 -2.86 16.82 19.49
CA ARG A 227 -3.73 17.59 18.60
C ARG A 227 -3.94 16.94 17.22
N ARG A 228 -2.88 16.45 16.59
CA ARG A 228 -2.93 15.85 15.24
C ARG A 228 -3.70 14.53 15.20
N SER A 229 -3.87 13.89 16.35
CA SER A 229 -4.65 12.66 16.45
C SER A 229 -6.13 12.87 16.14
N PHE A 230 -6.65 14.08 16.38
CA PHE A 230 -8.07 14.42 16.17
C PHE A 230 -8.29 15.27 14.92
N ALA A 231 -7.24 15.92 14.42
CA ALA A 231 -7.34 16.85 13.30
C ALA A 231 -7.56 16.18 11.93
N PHE A 232 -8.22 16.90 11.03
CA PHE A 232 -8.18 16.68 9.58
C PHE A 232 -7.58 17.91 8.87
N PHE A 233 -7.17 17.75 7.61
CA PHE A 233 -6.64 18.87 6.83
C PHE A 233 -7.80 19.61 6.14
N ASP A 234 -8.02 20.87 6.50
CA ASP A 234 -9.04 21.72 5.91
C ASP A 234 -8.45 22.52 4.73
N ILE A 235 -8.95 22.25 3.53
CA ILE A 235 -8.45 22.85 2.28
C ILE A 235 -8.68 24.37 2.24
N ASN A 236 -9.75 24.87 2.88
CA ASN A 236 -10.05 26.30 2.89
C ASN A 236 -9.16 27.04 3.90
N ALA A 237 -8.84 26.40 5.03
CA ALA A 237 -7.92 26.95 6.01
C ALA A 237 -6.44 26.76 5.62
N ASP A 238 -6.15 25.83 4.70
CA ASP A 238 -4.80 25.39 4.35
C ASP A 238 -3.99 24.90 5.58
N ASP A 239 -4.69 24.27 6.54
CA ASP A 239 -4.10 23.80 7.80
C ASP A 239 -4.90 22.64 8.42
N TRP A 240 -4.29 21.99 9.41
CA TRP A 240 -4.92 20.97 10.23
C TRP A 240 -5.85 21.60 11.27
N VAL A 241 -7.11 21.17 11.28
CA VAL A 241 -8.15 21.66 12.19
C VAL A 241 -8.75 20.51 13.00
N VAL A 242 -8.99 20.77 14.29
CA VAL A 242 -9.76 19.93 15.21
C VAL A 242 -11.14 20.54 15.38
N GLU A 243 -12.18 19.77 15.08
CA GLU A 243 -13.56 20.20 15.28
C GLU A 243 -14.01 19.99 16.74
N PRO A 244 -14.91 20.86 17.25
CA PRO A 244 -15.57 20.59 18.50
C PRO A 244 -16.48 19.38 18.36
N GLY A 245 -16.51 18.53 19.37
CA GLY A 245 -17.44 17.41 19.44
C GLY A 245 -16.82 16.14 19.98
N ALA A 246 -17.52 15.04 19.69
CA ALA A 246 -17.28 13.75 20.26
C ALA A 246 -16.32 12.91 19.42
N PHE A 247 -15.33 12.35 20.12
CA PHE A 247 -14.41 11.39 19.54
C PHE A 247 -14.47 10.09 20.34
N GLU A 248 -14.57 8.97 19.64
CA GLU A 248 -14.40 7.66 20.24
C GLU A 248 -12.94 7.24 20.17
N ILE A 249 -12.42 6.85 21.34
CA ILE A 249 -11.10 6.27 21.53
C ILE A 249 -11.27 4.76 21.55
N LEU A 250 -10.76 4.09 20.52
CA LEU A 250 -10.98 2.67 20.27
C LEU A 250 -9.65 1.91 20.45
N VAL A 251 -9.60 0.97 21.38
CA VAL A 251 -8.42 0.15 21.65
C VAL A 251 -8.69 -1.30 21.25
N GLY A 252 -7.81 -1.85 20.43
CA GLY A 252 -7.97 -3.18 19.87
C GLY A 252 -6.67 -3.92 19.60
N ALA A 253 -6.83 -5.17 19.14
CA ALA A 253 -5.74 -6.02 18.67
C ALA A 253 -5.62 -6.04 17.13
N SER A 254 -6.60 -5.48 16.42
CA SER A 254 -6.60 -5.17 14.98
C SER A 254 -7.63 -4.07 14.69
N CYS A 255 -7.73 -3.57 13.45
CA CYS A 255 -8.75 -2.56 13.12
C CYS A 255 -10.21 -3.06 13.21
N THR A 256 -10.41 -4.39 13.22
CA THR A 256 -11.73 -5.04 13.35
C THR A 256 -11.91 -5.80 14.67
N ASP A 257 -10.88 -5.87 15.52
CA ASP A 257 -10.93 -6.50 16.85
C ASP A 257 -10.74 -5.40 17.91
N ILE A 258 -11.78 -4.58 18.09
CA ILE A 258 -11.85 -3.55 19.13
C ILE A 258 -12.38 -4.17 20.41
N ARG A 259 -11.62 -4.02 21.49
CA ARG A 259 -11.89 -4.70 22.77
C ARG A 259 -12.29 -3.74 23.88
N GLN A 260 -11.84 -2.49 23.80
CA GLN A 260 -12.20 -1.44 24.74
C GLN A 260 -12.47 -0.15 23.96
N SER A 261 -13.42 0.64 24.43
CA SER A 261 -13.74 1.94 23.86
C SER A 261 -14.18 2.92 24.93
N THR A 262 -13.86 4.20 24.74
CA THR A 262 -14.41 5.29 25.54
C THR A 262 -14.61 6.52 24.66
N ARG A 263 -15.32 7.51 25.17
CA ARG A 263 -15.61 8.76 24.45
C ARG A 263 -14.94 9.94 25.15
N VAL A 264 -14.40 10.86 24.36
CA VAL A 264 -13.92 12.16 24.81
C VAL A 264 -14.64 13.27 24.05
N GLU A 265 -14.85 14.39 24.71
CA GLU A 265 -15.42 15.60 24.09
C GLU A 265 -14.30 16.63 23.97
N LEU A 266 -14.11 17.18 22.77
CA LEU A 266 -13.11 18.22 22.52
C LEU A 266 -13.80 19.55 22.22
N PRO A 267 -13.25 20.68 22.71
CA PRO A 267 -13.80 22.01 22.46
C PRO A 267 -13.50 22.56 21.05
N GLY A 268 -12.60 21.94 20.28
CA GLY A 268 -12.22 22.34 18.91
C GLY A 268 -11.42 23.64 18.81
N ASP A 269 -10.75 23.88 17.67
CA ASP A 269 -9.97 25.12 17.44
C ASP A 269 -10.88 26.37 17.34
N LEU A 270 -12.14 26.20 16.93
CA LEU A 270 -13.07 27.28 16.65
C LEU A 270 -14.52 26.85 16.96
N ARG A 271 -15.33 27.76 17.53
CA ARG A 271 -16.79 27.70 17.37
C ARG A 271 -17.11 28.14 15.95
N ARG A 272 -17.45 27.20 15.05
CA ARG A 272 -17.81 27.56 13.67
C ARG A 272 -19.19 28.23 13.65
N ASN A 273 -19.23 29.46 13.11
CA ASN A 273 -20.46 30.22 12.85
C ASN A 273 -21.11 29.90 11.49
N THR A 274 -20.51 29.01 10.69
CA THR A 274 -21.03 28.63 9.37
C THR A 274 -21.52 27.18 9.41
N PRO A 275 -22.80 26.91 9.09
CA PRO A 275 -23.27 25.54 8.92
C PRO A 275 -22.60 24.93 7.69
N GLN A 276 -21.73 23.94 7.90
CA GLN A 276 -21.26 23.10 6.81
C GLN A 276 -22.35 22.08 6.47
N THR A 277 -22.65 21.96 5.18
CA THR A 277 -23.42 20.83 4.69
C THR A 277 -22.52 19.61 4.84
N ALA A 278 -22.95 18.60 5.59
CA ALA A 278 -22.18 17.37 5.77
C ALA A 278 -21.75 16.84 4.40
N GLU A 279 -20.45 16.60 4.22
CA GLU A 279 -19.96 16.05 2.95
C GLU A 279 -20.63 14.70 2.69
N THR A 280 -21.11 14.50 1.46
CA THR A 280 -21.67 13.20 1.08
C THR A 280 -20.55 12.15 1.07
N PRO A 281 -20.72 11.02 1.77
CA PRO A 281 -19.75 9.93 1.74
C PRO A 281 -19.46 9.47 0.31
N TYR A 282 -18.24 8.99 0.08
CA TYR A 282 -17.82 8.47 -1.21
C TYR A 282 -16.99 7.20 -1.00
N VAL A 283 -17.05 6.30 -1.98
CA VAL A 283 -16.06 5.21 -2.13
C VAL A 283 -14.96 5.69 -3.09
N ILE A 284 -15.39 6.14 -4.27
CA ILE A 284 -14.57 6.74 -5.34
C ILE A 284 -15.22 8.08 -5.71
N MET A 285 -14.44 9.14 -5.72
CA MET A 285 -14.92 10.48 -6.06
C MET A 285 -15.12 10.64 -7.57
N ASN A 286 -16.28 11.18 -7.94
CA ASN A 286 -16.52 11.67 -9.29
C ASN A 286 -15.85 13.05 -9.51
N ASP A 287 -15.87 13.54 -10.76
CA ASP A 287 -15.24 14.81 -11.13
C ASP A 287 -15.82 16.01 -10.39
N SER A 288 -17.13 16.01 -10.08
CA SER A 288 -17.76 17.09 -9.32
C SER A 288 -17.30 17.13 -7.86
N GLN A 289 -17.10 15.97 -7.24
CA GLN A 289 -16.60 15.84 -5.86
C GLN A 289 -15.12 16.23 -5.76
N LEU A 290 -14.32 15.96 -6.80
CA LEU A 290 -12.94 16.41 -6.89
C LEU A 290 -12.88 17.93 -7.13
N ALA A 291 -13.69 18.46 -8.05
CA ALA A 291 -13.76 19.88 -8.33
C ALA A 291 -14.20 20.70 -7.11
N ALA A 292 -15.15 20.18 -6.31
CA ALA A 292 -15.56 20.79 -5.04
C ALA A 292 -14.41 20.93 -4.01
N ARG A 293 -13.34 20.13 -4.16
CA ARG A 293 -12.11 20.17 -3.35
C ARG A 293 -10.99 20.98 -4.00
N GLY A 294 -11.30 21.78 -5.03
CA GLY A 294 -10.34 22.58 -5.77
C GLY A 294 -9.47 21.77 -6.75
N LEU A 295 -9.77 20.47 -6.95
CA LEU A 295 -9.05 19.65 -7.92
C LEU A 295 -9.68 19.78 -9.31
N HIS A 296 -9.01 20.54 -10.17
CA HIS A 296 -9.33 20.59 -11.59
C HIS A 296 -8.69 19.41 -12.32
N ILE A 297 -9.50 18.44 -12.72
CA ILE A 297 -9.01 17.29 -13.49
C ILE A 297 -8.59 17.80 -14.88
N THR A 298 -7.29 17.76 -15.14
CA THR A 298 -6.74 18.09 -16.45
C THR A 298 -7.01 16.97 -17.43
N VAL A 299 -7.21 17.33 -18.70
CA VAL A 299 -7.23 16.33 -19.78
C VAL A 299 -5.89 15.60 -19.75
N ALA A 300 -5.96 14.27 -19.67
CA ALA A 300 -4.79 13.43 -19.63
C ALA A 300 -3.87 13.71 -20.83
N GLU A 301 -2.56 13.87 -20.57
CA GLU A 301 -1.62 14.21 -21.64
C GLU A 301 -1.58 13.08 -22.68
N THR A 302 -2.02 13.37 -23.91
CA THR A 302 -2.02 12.38 -24.97
C THR A 302 -0.59 11.93 -25.30
N VAL A 303 -0.41 10.64 -25.59
CA VAL A 303 0.90 10.06 -25.95
C VAL A 303 1.54 10.82 -27.12
N LYS A 304 0.71 11.31 -28.06
CA LYS A 304 1.10 12.13 -29.20
C LYS A 304 0.62 13.58 -29.04
N PRO A 305 1.29 14.59 -29.62
CA PRO A 305 2.54 14.48 -30.37
C PRO A 305 3.70 14.09 -29.45
N TYR A 306 4.68 13.34 -29.96
CA TYR A 306 5.88 12.97 -29.20
C TYR A 306 6.74 14.21 -28.90
N HIS A 307 7.28 14.32 -27.69
CA HIS A 307 8.09 15.44 -27.21
C HIS A 307 9.20 14.94 -26.27
N ALA A 308 9.89 15.86 -25.60
CA ALA A 308 11.04 15.54 -24.78
C ALA A 308 10.76 14.56 -23.62
N ASN A 309 9.54 14.55 -23.07
CA ASN A 309 9.16 13.66 -21.96
C ASN A 309 8.52 12.35 -22.41
N THR A 310 8.31 12.17 -23.72
CA THR A 310 7.90 10.88 -24.29
C THR A 310 8.91 9.80 -23.93
N THR A 311 8.41 8.63 -23.53
CA THR A 311 9.26 7.49 -23.15
C THR A 311 9.67 6.66 -24.37
N LEU A 312 10.68 5.82 -24.22
CA LEU A 312 11.02 4.82 -25.23
C LEU A 312 9.88 3.81 -25.44
N GLY A 313 9.14 3.49 -24.38
CA GLY A 313 7.92 2.69 -24.42
C GLY A 313 6.83 3.29 -25.30
N ASP A 314 6.61 4.60 -25.25
CA ASP A 314 5.60 5.32 -26.06
C ASP A 314 5.88 5.20 -27.58
N ILE A 315 7.15 5.10 -27.98
CA ILE A 315 7.56 5.07 -29.39
C ILE A 315 7.95 3.67 -29.87
N GLN A 316 7.91 2.65 -29.01
CA GLN A 316 8.43 1.30 -29.32
C GLN A 316 7.71 0.63 -30.49
N HIS A 317 6.49 1.04 -30.82
CA HIS A 317 5.74 0.53 -31.97
C HIS A 317 5.83 1.42 -33.22
N HIS A 318 6.43 2.61 -33.13
CA HIS A 318 6.63 3.52 -34.26
C HIS A 318 7.81 3.08 -35.15
N TRP A 319 7.78 3.25 -36.47
CA TRP A 319 8.83 2.76 -37.39
C TRP A 319 10.22 3.32 -37.07
N LEU A 320 10.32 4.62 -36.78
CA LEU A 320 11.56 5.26 -36.36
C LEU A 320 11.85 4.97 -34.88
N GLY A 321 10.80 4.88 -34.06
CA GLY A 321 10.92 4.65 -32.63
C GLY A 321 11.51 3.27 -32.33
N LYS A 322 11.07 2.22 -33.03
CA LYS A 322 11.68 0.87 -33.00
C LYS A 322 13.19 0.91 -33.20
N ARG A 323 13.68 1.73 -34.12
CA ARG A 323 15.13 1.86 -34.40
C ARG A 323 15.86 2.60 -33.28
N ILE A 324 15.25 3.65 -32.71
CA ILE A 324 15.79 4.38 -31.56
C ILE A 324 15.87 3.45 -30.35
N VAL A 325 14.78 2.75 -30.04
CA VAL A 325 14.69 1.78 -28.94
C VAL A 325 15.77 0.71 -29.09
N ALA A 326 15.90 0.07 -30.26
CA ALA A 326 16.94 -0.92 -30.52
C ALA A 326 18.37 -0.37 -30.34
N MET A 327 18.61 0.87 -30.75
CA MET A 327 19.90 1.54 -30.55
C MET A 327 20.21 1.73 -29.07
N VAL A 328 19.24 2.19 -28.27
CA VAL A 328 19.42 2.43 -26.84
C VAL A 328 19.64 1.10 -26.09
N PHE A 329 18.86 0.06 -26.40
CA PHE A 329 19.10 -1.28 -25.85
C PHE A 329 20.53 -1.76 -26.11
N LYS A 330 21.02 -1.61 -27.35
CA LYS A 330 22.40 -1.97 -27.71
C LYS A 330 23.44 -1.14 -26.95
N ALA A 331 23.20 0.15 -26.77
CA ALA A 331 24.10 1.03 -26.01
C ALA A 331 24.19 0.63 -24.52
N ILE A 332 23.05 0.32 -23.91
CA ILE A 332 22.95 -0.12 -22.51
C ILE A 332 23.59 -1.49 -22.34
N GLU A 333 23.37 -2.44 -23.25
CA GLU A 333 24.05 -3.74 -23.25
C GLU A 333 25.57 -3.58 -23.35
N GLY A 334 26.05 -2.63 -24.16
CA GLY A 334 27.48 -2.31 -24.25
C GLY A 334 28.09 -1.75 -22.97
N THR A 335 27.27 -1.14 -22.08
CA THR A 335 27.74 -0.53 -20.82
C THR A 335 27.56 -1.46 -19.61
N LEU A 336 26.42 -2.14 -19.52
CA LEU A 336 26.08 -3.04 -18.40
C LEU A 336 26.48 -4.50 -18.65
N GLY A 337 26.96 -4.83 -19.84
CA GLY A 337 27.28 -6.18 -20.25
C GLY A 337 26.06 -6.96 -20.77
N PRO A 338 26.30 -8.13 -21.40
CA PRO A 338 25.26 -8.94 -22.01
C PRO A 338 24.32 -9.54 -20.97
N THR A 339 23.04 -9.71 -21.33
CA THR A 339 22.02 -10.30 -20.44
C THR A 339 22.07 -11.82 -20.34
N LYS A 340 23.00 -12.50 -21.03
CA LYS A 340 23.00 -13.96 -21.16
C LYS A 340 23.14 -14.72 -19.84
N THR A 341 23.76 -14.11 -18.83
CA THR A 341 23.95 -14.68 -17.49
C THR A 341 22.97 -14.11 -16.47
N ASP A 342 22.12 -13.17 -16.87
CA ASP A 342 21.18 -12.52 -15.97
C ASP A 342 19.99 -13.42 -15.69
N SER A 343 19.43 -13.30 -14.48
CA SER A 343 18.15 -13.92 -14.16
C SER A 343 17.04 -13.31 -15.03
N PRO A 344 15.94 -14.04 -15.32
CA PRO A 344 14.79 -13.51 -16.05
C PRO A 344 14.23 -12.20 -15.46
N VAL A 345 14.34 -12.04 -14.14
CA VAL A 345 13.95 -10.84 -13.40
C VAL A 345 14.82 -9.66 -13.79
N MET A 346 16.15 -9.83 -13.73
CA MET A 346 17.11 -8.78 -14.11
C MET A 346 16.94 -8.36 -15.57
N VAL A 347 16.63 -9.31 -16.46
CA VAL A 347 16.30 -9.01 -17.86
C VAL A 347 15.04 -8.17 -17.97
N LYS A 348 13.96 -8.54 -17.26
CA LYS A 348 12.70 -7.78 -17.28
C LYS A 348 12.87 -6.39 -16.67
N MET A 349 13.49 -6.28 -15.49
CA MET A 349 13.80 -5.00 -14.84
C MET A 349 14.57 -4.07 -15.76
N ARG A 350 15.61 -4.59 -16.44
CA ARG A 350 16.38 -3.82 -17.42
C ARG A 350 15.50 -3.34 -18.55
N ASN A 351 14.65 -4.21 -19.11
CA ASN A 351 13.76 -3.85 -20.20
C ASN A 351 12.80 -2.72 -19.80
N GLU A 352 12.14 -2.83 -18.64
CA GLU A 352 11.23 -1.78 -18.15
C GLU A 352 11.97 -0.47 -17.82
N MET A 353 13.18 -0.55 -17.26
CA MET A 353 14.03 0.62 -17.04
C MET A 353 14.37 1.31 -18.37
N VAL A 354 14.74 0.56 -19.42
CA VAL A 354 14.99 1.15 -20.74
C VAL A 354 13.72 1.77 -21.31
N LEU A 355 12.60 1.06 -21.28
CA LEU A 355 11.34 1.53 -21.88
C LEU A 355 10.78 2.76 -21.16
N SER A 356 11.01 2.91 -19.86
CA SER A 356 10.61 4.10 -19.10
C SER A 356 11.51 5.32 -19.32
N MET A 357 12.69 5.17 -19.96
CA MET A 357 13.57 6.31 -20.26
C MET A 357 12.89 7.34 -21.16
N ARG A 358 12.95 8.60 -20.75
CA ARG A 358 12.47 9.74 -21.56
C ARG A 358 13.43 10.03 -22.70
N LEU A 359 12.92 10.54 -23.82
CA LEU A 359 13.73 10.98 -24.94
C LEU A 359 14.74 12.07 -24.55
N SER A 360 14.40 12.95 -23.60
CA SER A 360 15.34 13.92 -23.00
C SER A 360 16.50 13.24 -22.28
N THR A 361 16.23 12.15 -21.54
CA THR A 361 17.26 11.33 -20.89
C THR A 361 18.19 10.69 -21.92
N VAL A 362 17.62 10.12 -23.00
CA VAL A 362 18.41 9.54 -24.10
C VAL A 362 19.33 10.58 -24.75
N ARG A 363 18.85 11.82 -24.93
CA ARG A 363 19.68 12.93 -25.43
C ARG A 363 20.85 13.23 -24.49
N ILE A 364 20.59 13.32 -23.18
CA ILE A 364 21.64 13.60 -22.19
C ILE A 364 22.68 12.48 -22.17
N MET A 365 22.24 11.22 -22.16
CA MET A 365 23.13 10.05 -22.16
C MET A 365 23.94 9.88 -23.45
N SER A 366 23.55 10.54 -24.55
CA SER A 366 24.28 10.46 -25.82
C SER A 366 25.66 11.14 -25.81
N GLY A 367 26.04 11.83 -24.72
CA GLY A 367 27.34 12.51 -24.61
C GLY A 367 27.57 13.58 -25.68
N GLY A 368 26.48 14.19 -26.19
CA GLY A 368 26.52 15.20 -27.25
C GLY A 368 26.35 14.66 -28.68
N ALA A 369 26.31 13.35 -28.88
CA ALA A 369 26.06 12.76 -30.20
C ALA A 369 24.67 13.14 -30.77
N LEU A 370 23.68 13.26 -29.88
CA LEU A 370 22.35 13.79 -30.19
C LEU A 370 22.26 15.27 -29.78
N SER A 371 22.79 16.15 -30.63
CA SER A 371 22.71 17.61 -30.40
C SER A 371 21.27 18.11 -30.36
N GLU A 372 21.03 19.31 -29.80
CA GLU A 372 19.70 19.94 -29.75
C GLU A 372 19.01 20.03 -31.12
N LYS A 373 19.77 20.37 -32.18
CA LYS A 373 19.24 20.41 -33.55
C LYS A 373 18.80 19.01 -34.01
N ARG A 374 19.64 17.98 -33.81
CA ARG A 374 19.30 16.59 -34.19
C ARG A 374 18.12 16.05 -33.39
N PHE A 375 18.03 16.40 -32.11
CA PHE A 375 16.91 16.01 -31.25
C PHE A 375 15.58 16.58 -31.73
N ARG A 376 15.54 17.88 -32.07
CA ARG A 376 14.33 18.52 -32.64
C ARG A 376 13.93 17.90 -33.99
N LEU A 377 14.89 17.65 -34.86
CA LEU A 377 14.65 16.95 -36.14
C LEU A 377 14.08 15.54 -35.92
N MET A 378 14.61 14.79 -34.95
CA MET A 378 14.10 13.48 -34.57
C MET A 378 12.63 13.57 -34.10
N LEU A 379 12.29 14.54 -33.26
CA LEU A 379 10.91 14.76 -32.82
C LEU A 379 9.99 15.12 -34.00
N HIS A 380 10.44 15.91 -34.96
CA HIS A 380 9.66 16.19 -36.17
C HIS A 380 9.38 14.92 -36.99
N LEU A 381 10.38 14.06 -37.18
CA LEU A 381 10.20 12.77 -37.87
C LEU A 381 9.26 11.83 -37.11
N LEU A 382 9.43 11.71 -35.79
CA LEU A 382 8.55 10.88 -34.94
C LEU A 382 7.09 11.33 -35.02
N ASN A 383 6.84 12.62 -35.25
CA ASN A 383 5.50 13.20 -35.39
C ASN A 383 5.02 13.31 -36.84
N GLY A 384 5.77 12.80 -37.83
CA GLY A 384 5.41 12.94 -39.25
C GLY A 384 5.42 14.39 -39.78
N ARG A 385 6.07 15.33 -39.08
CA ARG A 385 6.16 16.75 -39.44
C ARG A 385 7.27 17.00 -40.46
N TRP A 386 7.17 16.38 -41.64
CA TRP A 386 8.21 16.38 -42.69
C TRP A 386 8.58 17.77 -43.20
N GLY A 387 7.63 18.69 -43.35
CA GLY A 387 7.90 20.07 -43.77
C GLY A 387 8.83 20.81 -42.79
N TYR A 388 8.53 20.73 -41.49
CA TYR A 388 9.39 21.30 -40.44
C TYR A 388 10.75 20.61 -40.37
N PHE A 389 10.80 19.29 -40.59
CA PHE A 389 12.06 18.55 -40.66
C PHE A 389 12.95 19.09 -41.78
N PHE A 390 12.46 19.19 -43.02
CA PHE A 390 13.26 19.68 -44.14
C PHE A 390 13.66 21.15 -43.98
N LEU A 391 12.74 22.00 -43.49
CA LEU A 391 13.03 23.40 -43.22
C LEU A 391 14.15 23.58 -42.19
N GLN A 392 14.16 22.83 -41.09
CA GLN A 392 15.22 22.92 -40.07
C GLN A 392 16.51 22.18 -40.46
N LEU A 393 16.41 21.16 -41.32
CA LEU A 393 17.58 20.44 -41.81
C LEU A 393 18.42 21.32 -42.74
N PHE A 394 17.76 22.04 -43.66
CA PHE A 394 18.40 22.89 -44.67
C PHE A 394 18.42 24.38 -44.32
N GLY A 395 17.63 24.81 -43.34
CA GLY A 395 17.71 26.13 -42.74
C GLY A 395 19.02 26.26 -41.96
N ARG A 396 19.81 27.29 -42.32
CA ARG A 396 21.04 27.68 -41.61
C ARG A 396 20.72 28.09 -40.19
#